data_AF-A0A453KD65-F1
#
_entry.id   AF-A0A453KD65-F1
#
_cell.length_a   1.000
_cell.length_b   1.000
_cell.length_c   1.000
_cell.angle_alpha   90.00
_cell.angle_beta   90.00
_cell.angle_gamma   90.00
#
_symmetry.space_group_name_H-M   'P 1'
#
loop_
_entity.id
_entity.type
_entity.pdbx_description
1 polymer ?
#
loop_
_entity_poly.entity_id
_entity_poly.type
_entity_poly.pdbx_seq_one_letter_code
_entity_poly.pdbx_strand_id
1 'polypeptide(L)'
;MASYVKSIDTMHLVEIGIEGYYGPSTPELLLVNPDDYSGHVGTDFIRNHQAMGIDLASVHIYSDTWLPDSTEESHVQFVNTWMQQHIDDAANLLAMPIVIGEFGLSLKDGKFENEFRETFMQTVYNNFLGSWESGMIGGGCLLWQLFPEGAEHMDDGYAVIFAKSPSTFNLLANHSRKLEC
;
A
#
# COMPACT_ATOMS: atom_id res chain seq x y z
N MET A 1 -19.14 11.72 -2.97
CA MET A 1 -19.97 10.56 -2.59
C MET A 1 -19.90 10.24 -1.10
N ALA A 2 -18.75 10.39 -0.44
CA ALA A 2 -18.56 10.08 0.99
C ALA A 2 -19.70 10.58 1.90
N SER A 3 -20.05 11.87 1.84
CA SER A 3 -21.11 12.42 2.72
C SER A 3 -22.49 11.79 2.48
N TYR A 4 -22.78 11.33 1.26
CA TYR A 4 -24.02 10.61 0.96
C TYR A 4 -24.00 9.20 1.55
N VAL A 5 -22.88 8.48 1.42
CA VAL A 5 -22.69 7.17 2.09
C VAL A 5 -22.88 7.33 3.60
N LYS A 6 -22.24 8.34 4.20
CA LYS A 6 -22.37 8.67 5.62
C LYS A 6 -23.79 9.05 6.06
N SER A 7 -24.62 9.57 5.14
CA SER A 7 -26.03 9.85 5.45
C SER A 7 -26.90 8.59 5.55
N ILE A 8 -26.44 7.49 4.95
CA ILE A 8 -27.11 6.18 4.97
C ILE A 8 -26.55 5.34 6.12
N ASP A 9 -25.23 5.35 6.30
CA ASP A 9 -24.52 4.58 7.31
C ASP A 9 -23.49 5.45 8.04
N THR A 10 -23.79 5.78 9.29
CA THR A 10 -22.91 6.58 10.15
C THR A 10 -21.96 5.73 11.01
N MET A 11 -22.08 4.39 10.95
CA MET A 11 -21.34 3.47 11.83
C MET A 11 -20.06 2.98 11.19
N HIS A 12 -20.06 2.70 9.89
CA HIS A 12 -18.89 2.16 9.20
C HIS A 12 -17.94 3.26 8.74
N LEU A 13 -16.63 2.95 8.77
CA LEU A 13 -15.59 3.80 8.21
C LEU A 13 -15.69 3.83 6.67
N VAL A 14 -15.31 4.96 6.08
CA VAL A 14 -15.28 5.19 4.64
C VAL A 14 -13.90 5.66 4.23
N GLU A 15 -13.35 5.03 3.21
CA GLU A 15 -12.11 5.40 2.53
C GLU A 15 -12.37 5.50 1.01
N ILE A 16 -11.37 5.88 0.23
CA ILE A 16 -11.55 6.25 -1.20
C ILE A 16 -11.16 5.12 -2.15
N GLY A 17 -10.14 4.34 -1.80
CA GLY A 17 -9.57 3.25 -2.59
C GLY A 17 -8.59 3.76 -3.65
N ILE A 18 -7.81 4.80 -3.35
CA ILE A 18 -6.87 5.37 -4.32
C ILE A 18 -5.49 4.74 -4.22
N GLU A 19 -4.78 4.71 -5.35
CA GLU A 19 -3.38 4.27 -5.39
C GLU A 19 -2.48 5.16 -4.52
N GLY A 20 -2.82 6.45 -4.37
CA GLY A 20 -2.15 7.37 -3.44
C GLY A 20 -1.38 8.50 -4.11
N TYR A 21 -1.45 8.69 -5.43
CA TYR A 21 -0.65 9.72 -6.08
C TYR A 21 -0.92 11.15 -5.56
N TYR A 22 0.17 11.89 -5.39
CA TYR A 22 0.12 13.32 -5.10
C TYR A 22 -0.29 14.09 -6.35
N GLY A 23 -1.06 15.16 -6.14
CA GLY A 23 -1.60 15.99 -7.21
C GLY A 23 -1.28 17.46 -7.04
N PRO A 24 -1.94 18.33 -7.85
CA PRO A 24 -1.65 19.77 -7.87
C PRO A 24 -1.90 20.53 -6.56
N SER A 25 -2.55 19.92 -5.55
CA SER A 25 -2.73 20.56 -4.24
C SER A 25 -1.43 20.62 -3.42
N THR A 26 -0.48 19.73 -3.69
CA THR A 26 0.83 19.64 -3.04
C THR A 26 1.93 19.43 -4.10
N PRO A 27 2.22 20.46 -4.93
CA PRO A 27 3.14 20.32 -6.06
C PRO A 27 4.57 19.93 -5.65
N GLU A 28 4.98 20.26 -4.43
CA GLU A 28 6.27 19.87 -3.85
C GLU A 28 6.39 18.36 -3.60
N LEU A 29 5.27 17.64 -3.47
CA LEU A 29 5.23 16.19 -3.25
C LEU A 29 5.11 15.39 -4.55
N LEU A 30 5.02 16.05 -5.71
CA LEU A 30 4.94 15.36 -7.01
C LEU A 30 6.16 14.47 -7.28
N LEU A 31 7.34 14.80 -6.73
CA LEU A 31 8.56 13.99 -6.88
C LEU A 31 8.51 12.66 -6.12
N VAL A 32 7.52 12.45 -5.26
CA VAL A 32 7.30 11.19 -4.53
C VAL A 32 6.56 10.17 -5.40
N ASN A 33 5.79 10.65 -6.40
CA ASN A 33 5.13 9.79 -7.36
C ASN A 33 6.15 8.96 -8.18
N PRO A 34 5.76 7.78 -8.68
CA PRO A 34 6.69 6.93 -9.44
C PRO A 34 7.12 7.56 -10.77
N ASP A 35 6.28 8.41 -11.36
CA ASP A 35 6.59 9.15 -12.59
C ASP A 35 5.79 10.47 -12.68
N ASP A 36 6.11 11.27 -13.69
CA ASP A 36 5.42 12.54 -13.98
C ASP A 36 3.95 12.33 -14.36
N TYR A 37 3.60 11.21 -14.97
CA TYR A 37 2.24 10.92 -15.44
C TYR A 37 1.27 10.71 -14.27
N SER A 38 1.74 10.06 -13.21
CA SER A 38 1.00 9.76 -11.98
C SER A 38 0.42 11.02 -11.32
N GLY A 39 1.12 12.15 -11.40
CA GLY A 39 0.61 13.44 -10.90
C GLY A 39 -0.56 14.04 -11.71
N HIS A 40 -0.90 13.43 -12.85
CA HIS A 40 -1.88 13.92 -13.81
C HIS A 40 -3.05 12.96 -14.06
N VAL A 41 -3.13 11.84 -13.32
CA VAL A 41 -4.22 10.85 -13.48
C VAL A 41 -5.56 11.30 -12.88
N GLY A 42 -5.58 12.45 -12.22
CA GLY A 42 -6.79 13.10 -11.70
C GLY A 42 -7.09 12.84 -10.23
N THR A 43 -6.28 12.03 -9.55
CA THR A 43 -6.30 11.86 -8.09
C THR A 43 -5.36 12.85 -7.41
N ASP A 44 -5.60 13.11 -6.13
CA ASP A 44 -4.76 13.97 -5.31
C ASP A 44 -4.88 13.51 -3.85
N PHE A 45 -3.86 12.81 -3.35
CA PHE A 45 -3.88 12.15 -2.04
C PHE A 45 -4.34 13.06 -0.90
N ILE A 46 -3.74 14.24 -0.76
CA ILE A 46 -4.05 15.17 0.32
C ILE A 46 -5.46 15.73 0.15
N ARG A 47 -5.76 16.28 -1.04
CA ARG A 47 -7.05 16.93 -1.27
C ARG A 47 -8.22 15.97 -1.17
N ASN A 48 -8.06 14.74 -1.67
CA ASN A 48 -9.13 13.75 -1.69
C ASN A 48 -9.45 13.26 -0.28
N HIS A 49 -8.44 12.99 0.55
CA HIS A 49 -8.65 12.55 1.93
C HIS A 49 -9.14 13.65 2.88
N GLN A 50 -8.97 14.95 2.53
CA GLN A 50 -9.60 16.05 3.26
C GLN A 50 -11.13 16.17 3.01
N ALA A 51 -11.70 15.37 2.09
CA ALA A 51 -13.12 15.42 1.80
C ALA A 51 -13.96 14.98 3.02
N MET A 52 -15.05 15.71 3.29
CA MET A 52 -15.92 15.43 4.42
C MET A 52 -16.57 14.03 4.32
N GLY A 53 -16.35 13.22 5.36
CA GLY A 53 -16.89 11.87 5.49
C GLY A 53 -15.92 10.76 5.10
N ILE A 54 -14.66 11.10 4.79
CA ILE A 54 -13.56 10.14 4.71
C ILE A 54 -12.93 10.01 6.10
N ASP A 55 -12.67 8.78 6.55
CA ASP A 55 -12.17 8.50 7.91
C ASP A 55 -10.76 7.89 7.93
N LEU A 56 -10.31 7.32 6.81
CA LEU A 56 -9.03 6.64 6.66
C LEU A 56 -8.34 7.10 5.38
N ALA A 57 -7.03 7.26 5.46
CA ALA A 57 -6.18 7.38 4.28
C ALA A 57 -5.86 6.00 3.71
N SER A 58 -5.77 5.90 2.39
CA SER A 58 -5.32 4.67 1.72
C SER A 58 -4.33 4.95 0.59
N VAL A 59 -3.41 4.00 0.41
CA VAL A 59 -2.44 3.96 -0.69
C VAL A 59 -2.23 2.52 -1.13
N HIS A 60 -1.82 2.33 -2.39
CA HIS A 60 -1.43 1.04 -2.95
C HIS A 60 0.09 1.05 -3.23
N ILE A 61 0.68 -0.11 -3.49
CA ILE A 61 2.11 -0.24 -3.82
C ILE A 61 2.32 -1.35 -4.86
N TYR A 62 2.60 -0.95 -6.09
CA TYR A 62 2.92 -1.84 -7.22
C TYR A 62 4.20 -1.40 -7.92
N SER A 63 5.33 -1.43 -7.19
CA SER A 63 6.58 -0.87 -7.69
C SER A 63 7.09 -1.61 -8.94
N ASP A 64 6.76 -2.89 -9.11
CA ASP A 64 7.07 -3.67 -10.30
C ASP A 64 6.39 -3.13 -11.56
N THR A 65 5.14 -2.68 -11.44
CA THR A 65 4.36 -2.06 -12.52
C THR A 65 4.75 -0.62 -12.75
N TRP A 66 4.96 0.14 -11.67
CA TRP A 66 5.26 1.57 -11.74
C TRP A 66 6.70 1.86 -12.14
N LEU A 67 7.63 0.93 -11.88
CA LEU A 67 9.06 1.05 -12.17
C LEU A 67 9.55 -0.15 -13.03
N PRO A 68 9.03 -0.32 -14.26
CA PRO A 68 9.19 -1.55 -15.04
C PRO A 68 10.63 -1.85 -15.45
N ASP A 69 11.52 -0.85 -15.51
CA ASP A 69 12.93 -1.01 -15.91
C ASP A 69 13.93 -0.78 -14.76
N SER A 70 13.45 -0.76 -13.52
CA SER A 70 14.28 -0.47 -12.34
C SER A 70 14.91 -1.70 -11.71
N THR A 71 15.98 -1.47 -10.92
CA THR A 71 16.67 -2.51 -10.16
C THR A 71 15.93 -2.83 -8.86
N GLU A 72 16.15 -4.02 -8.32
CA GLU A 72 15.63 -4.45 -7.01
C GLU A 72 15.88 -3.41 -5.90
N GLU A 73 17.07 -2.80 -5.87
CA GLU A 73 17.43 -1.73 -4.93
C GLU A 73 16.54 -0.48 -5.10
N SER A 74 16.30 -0.05 -6.34
CA SER A 74 15.41 1.08 -6.64
C SER A 74 13.97 0.82 -6.22
N HIS A 75 13.47 -0.41 -6.39
CA HIS A 75 12.15 -0.80 -5.90
C HIS A 75 12.05 -0.68 -4.37
N VAL A 76 13.05 -1.16 -3.63
CA VAL A 76 13.08 -1.05 -2.15
C VAL A 76 13.16 0.41 -1.71
N GLN A 77 14.03 1.21 -2.35
CA GLN A 77 14.15 2.63 -2.03
C GLN A 77 12.84 3.37 -2.28
N PHE A 78 12.18 3.11 -3.41
CA PHE A 78 10.89 3.70 -3.74
C PHE A 78 9.85 3.37 -2.66
N VAL A 79 9.71 2.10 -2.26
CA VAL A 79 8.74 1.69 -1.22
C VAL A 79 9.00 2.41 0.11
N ASN A 80 10.26 2.54 0.51
CA ASN A 80 10.62 3.27 1.73
C ASN A 80 10.20 4.74 1.66
N THR A 81 10.55 5.44 0.57
CA THR A 81 10.18 6.85 0.39
C THR A 81 8.67 7.03 0.28
N TRP A 82 8.01 6.19 -0.52
CA TRP A 82 6.56 6.20 -0.72
C TRP A 82 5.83 6.02 0.61
N MET A 83 6.14 4.96 1.37
CA MET A 83 5.46 4.69 2.63
C MET A 83 5.75 5.76 3.68
N GLN A 84 7.01 6.15 3.85
CA GLN A 84 7.37 7.16 4.85
C GLN A 84 6.61 8.46 4.62
N GLN A 85 6.61 8.97 3.38
CA GLN A 85 5.94 10.23 3.07
C GLN A 85 4.42 10.15 3.29
N HIS A 86 3.76 9.09 2.83
CA HIS A 86 2.31 8.96 2.99
C HIS A 86 1.90 8.76 4.45
N ILE A 87 2.69 8.03 5.23
CA ILE A 87 2.47 7.88 6.67
C ILE A 87 2.62 9.23 7.37
N ASP A 88 3.66 9.99 7.05
CA ASP A 88 3.90 11.31 7.64
C ASP A 88 2.77 12.27 7.29
N ASP A 89 2.31 12.29 6.04
CA ASP A 89 1.24 13.19 5.63
C ASP A 89 -0.12 12.78 6.20
N ALA A 90 -0.41 11.48 6.28
CA ALA A 90 -1.61 10.99 6.94
C ALA A 90 -1.64 11.38 8.42
N ALA A 91 -0.51 11.26 9.12
CA ALA A 91 -0.40 11.64 10.52
C ALA A 91 -0.46 13.16 10.73
N ASN A 92 0.34 13.92 9.96
CA ASN A 92 0.62 15.33 10.26
C ASN A 92 -0.30 16.32 9.52
N LEU A 93 -0.79 15.96 8.34
CA LEU A 93 -1.63 16.85 7.51
C LEU A 93 -3.10 16.45 7.53
N LEU A 94 -3.39 15.15 7.56
CA LEU A 94 -4.76 14.63 7.54
C LEU A 94 -5.29 14.29 8.94
N ALA A 95 -4.40 13.99 9.89
CA ALA A 95 -4.73 13.42 11.19
C ALA A 95 -5.63 12.16 11.07
N MET A 96 -5.30 11.30 10.09
CA MET A 96 -6.05 10.08 9.76
C MET A 96 -5.16 8.83 9.90
N PRO A 97 -5.71 7.68 10.32
CA PRO A 97 -5.04 6.41 10.12
C PRO A 97 -4.85 6.11 8.65
N ILE A 98 -3.73 5.48 8.31
CA ILE A 98 -3.42 5.06 6.94
C ILE A 98 -3.42 3.54 6.80
N VAL A 99 -4.09 3.04 5.76
CA VAL A 99 -4.08 1.64 5.34
C VAL A 99 -3.25 1.53 4.06
N ILE A 100 -2.29 0.61 4.02
CA ILE A 100 -1.71 0.15 2.76
C ILE A 100 -2.72 -0.84 2.18
N GLY A 101 -3.62 -0.33 1.33
CA GLY A 101 -4.83 -1.03 0.87
C GLY A 101 -4.53 -2.18 -0.08
N GLU A 102 -3.47 -2.05 -0.86
CA GLU A 102 -2.93 -3.11 -1.69
C GLU A 102 -1.41 -2.98 -1.74
N PHE A 103 -0.70 -4.10 -1.69
CA PHE A 103 0.68 -4.17 -2.13
C PHE A 103 1.00 -5.55 -2.68
N GLY A 104 1.90 -5.62 -3.65
CA GLY A 104 2.33 -6.88 -4.22
C GLY A 104 3.50 -6.70 -5.17
N LEU A 105 4.17 -7.79 -5.52
CA LEU A 105 5.21 -7.83 -6.54
C LEU A 105 5.02 -9.07 -7.41
N SER A 106 4.78 -8.92 -8.70
CA SER A 106 4.46 -9.99 -9.64
C SER A 106 5.67 -10.87 -9.97
N LEU A 107 5.44 -12.17 -10.15
CA LEU A 107 6.44 -13.13 -10.65
C LEU A 107 6.17 -13.58 -12.09
N LYS A 108 5.06 -13.13 -12.70
CA LYS A 108 4.54 -13.69 -13.96
C LYS A 108 5.49 -13.54 -15.14
N ASP A 109 6.19 -12.41 -15.21
CA ASP A 109 7.07 -12.09 -16.32
C ASP A 109 8.52 -12.52 -16.08
N GLY A 110 8.81 -13.23 -14.97
CA GLY A 110 10.15 -13.71 -14.63
C GLY A 110 11.18 -12.60 -14.36
N LYS A 111 10.73 -11.33 -14.22
CA LYS A 111 11.59 -10.20 -13.87
C LYS A 111 12.16 -10.32 -12.46
N PHE A 112 11.38 -10.91 -11.56
CA PHE A 112 11.74 -11.09 -10.16
C PHE A 112 11.62 -12.55 -9.75
N GLU A 113 12.41 -12.91 -8.76
CA GLU A 113 12.36 -14.20 -8.09
C GLU A 113 11.57 -14.08 -6.78
N ASN A 114 11.11 -15.22 -6.26
CA ASN A 114 10.32 -15.25 -5.01
C ASN A 114 11.08 -14.64 -3.81
N GLU A 115 12.42 -14.75 -3.79
CA GLU A 115 13.26 -14.15 -2.75
C GLU A 115 13.13 -12.62 -2.72
N PHE A 116 13.13 -11.98 -3.89
CA PHE A 116 12.95 -10.54 -3.97
C PHE A 116 11.52 -10.12 -3.63
N ARG A 117 10.50 -10.89 -4.06
CA ARG A 117 9.12 -10.70 -3.61
C ARG A 117 9.00 -10.68 -2.10
N GLU A 118 9.64 -11.63 -1.40
CA GLU A 118 9.59 -11.67 0.07
C GLU A 118 10.35 -10.50 0.71
N THR A 119 11.45 -10.07 0.09
CA THR A 119 12.18 -8.85 0.50
C THR A 119 11.30 -7.60 0.35
N PHE A 120 10.59 -7.45 -0.77
CA PHE A 120 9.62 -6.38 -0.99
C PHE A 120 8.52 -6.38 0.07
N MET A 121 7.91 -7.54 0.33
CA MET A 121 6.88 -7.68 1.38
C MET A 121 7.43 -7.33 2.77
N GLN A 122 8.65 -7.79 3.07
CA GLN A 122 9.30 -7.50 4.34
C GLN A 122 9.61 -6.00 4.50
N THR A 123 10.00 -5.30 3.44
CA THR A 123 10.17 -3.84 3.45
C THR A 123 8.86 -3.13 3.80
N VAL A 124 7.75 -3.50 3.15
CA VAL A 124 6.43 -2.94 3.46
C VAL A 124 6.06 -3.15 4.93
N TYR A 125 6.21 -4.38 5.42
CA TYR A 125 5.90 -4.72 6.80
C TYR A 125 6.81 -4.04 7.82
N ASN A 126 8.10 -3.88 7.53
CA ASN A 126 9.04 -3.20 8.42
C ASN A 126 8.76 -1.70 8.50
N ASN A 127 8.45 -1.05 7.38
CA ASN A 127 8.07 0.37 7.38
C ASN A 127 6.78 0.60 8.18
N PHE A 128 5.77 -0.25 7.97
CA PHE A 128 4.53 -0.16 8.74
C PHE A 128 4.76 -0.41 10.22
N LEU A 129 5.51 -1.45 10.58
CA LEU A 129 5.80 -1.76 11.97
C LEU A 129 6.61 -0.66 12.65
N GLY A 130 7.60 -0.07 11.96
CA GLY A 130 8.36 1.06 12.50
C GLY A 130 7.47 2.28 12.78
N SER A 131 6.52 2.56 11.89
CA SER A 131 5.48 3.58 12.12
C SER A 131 4.62 3.24 13.34
N TRP A 132 4.10 2.01 13.43
CA TRP A 132 3.30 1.52 14.55
C TRP A 132 4.02 1.66 15.89
N GLU A 133 5.27 1.19 15.97
CA GLU A 133 6.10 1.24 17.18
C GLU A 133 6.43 2.68 17.61
N SER A 134 6.51 3.62 16.66
CA SER A 134 6.71 5.04 16.94
C SER A 134 5.46 5.76 17.47
N GLY A 135 4.29 5.09 17.49
CA GLY A 135 3.01 5.67 17.89
C GLY A 135 2.34 6.52 16.81
N MET A 136 2.83 6.48 15.56
CA MET A 136 2.15 7.08 14.41
C MET A 136 0.89 6.30 14.03
N ILE A 137 0.01 6.94 13.26
CA ILE A 137 -1.33 6.40 13.01
C ILE A 137 -1.27 5.28 11.96
N GLY A 138 -1.46 4.02 12.38
CA GLY A 138 -1.50 2.85 11.50
C GLY A 138 -2.89 2.23 11.39
N GLY A 139 -3.32 1.93 10.17
CA GLY A 139 -4.59 1.24 9.85
C GLY A 139 -4.41 -0.21 9.36
N GLY A 140 -3.22 -0.59 8.89
CA GLY A 140 -2.86 -1.95 8.47
C GLY A 140 -2.23 -2.02 7.08
N CYS A 141 -1.76 -3.22 6.70
CA CYS A 141 -1.26 -3.52 5.36
C CYS A 141 -1.94 -4.76 4.79
N LEU A 142 -2.49 -4.65 3.58
CA LEU A 142 -3.26 -5.71 2.91
C LEU A 142 -2.53 -6.17 1.65
N LEU A 143 -2.13 -7.45 1.66
CA LEU A 143 -1.41 -8.07 0.56
C LEU A 143 -2.37 -8.34 -0.61
N TRP A 144 -1.97 -7.93 -1.82
CA TRP A 144 -2.56 -8.37 -3.08
C TRP A 144 -1.75 -9.53 -3.66
N GLN A 145 -2.28 -10.75 -3.79
CA GLN A 145 -3.55 -11.20 -3.23
C GLN A 145 -3.48 -12.64 -2.73
N LEU A 146 -4.32 -12.97 -1.76
CA LEU A 146 -4.39 -14.32 -1.19
C LEU A 146 -5.31 -15.20 -2.03
N PHE A 147 -4.78 -16.33 -2.49
CA PHE A 147 -5.54 -17.32 -3.26
C PHE A 147 -5.69 -18.63 -2.50
N PRO A 148 -6.86 -19.30 -2.61
CA PRO A 148 -6.98 -20.70 -2.21
C PRO A 148 -6.33 -21.61 -3.26
N GLU A 149 -6.00 -22.84 -2.85
CA GLU A 149 -5.59 -23.89 -3.79
C GLU A 149 -6.71 -24.18 -4.80
N GLY A 150 -6.35 -24.41 -6.07
CA GLY A 150 -7.29 -24.66 -7.17
C GLY A 150 -7.74 -23.41 -7.93
N ALA A 151 -7.41 -22.21 -7.43
CA ALA A 151 -7.72 -20.93 -8.10
C ALA A 151 -6.55 -20.38 -8.96
N GLU A 152 -5.51 -21.17 -9.21
CA GLU A 152 -4.28 -20.72 -9.91
C GLU A 152 -4.54 -20.23 -11.34
N HIS A 153 -5.64 -20.67 -11.95
CA HIS A 153 -6.06 -20.21 -13.28
C HIS A 153 -6.44 -18.71 -13.32
N MET A 154 -6.68 -18.10 -12.15
CA MET A 154 -6.94 -16.66 -12.00
C MET A 154 -5.68 -15.86 -11.63
N ASP A 155 -4.52 -16.51 -11.55
CA ASP A 155 -3.28 -15.87 -11.09
C ASP A 155 -2.84 -14.77 -12.08
N ASP A 156 -2.94 -13.53 -11.60
CA ASP A 156 -2.48 -12.33 -12.29
C ASP A 156 -0.96 -12.16 -12.21
N GLY A 157 -0.29 -13.01 -11.45
CA GLY A 157 1.12 -12.96 -11.16
C GLY A 157 1.41 -12.63 -9.72
N TYR A 158 0.44 -12.16 -8.93
CA TYR A 158 0.62 -11.73 -7.53
C TYR A 158 0.13 -12.76 -6.51
N ALA A 159 -0.50 -13.85 -6.94
CA ALA A 159 -1.14 -14.78 -6.03
C ALA A 159 -0.16 -15.35 -4.99
N VAL A 160 -0.59 -15.33 -3.72
CA VAL A 160 0.04 -16.06 -2.63
C VAL A 160 -0.91 -17.16 -2.17
N ILE A 161 -0.46 -18.41 -2.35
CA ILE A 161 -1.20 -19.61 -1.94
C ILE A 161 -0.42 -20.24 -0.79
N PHE A 162 -0.94 -20.16 0.43
CA PHE A 162 -0.19 -20.55 1.64
C PHE A 162 0.36 -21.98 1.60
N ALA A 163 -0.42 -22.93 1.07
CA ALA A 163 0.02 -24.32 0.95
C ALA A 163 1.25 -24.50 0.04
N LYS A 164 1.47 -23.56 -0.89
CA LYS A 164 2.58 -23.57 -1.87
C LYS A 164 3.70 -22.61 -1.52
N SER A 165 3.47 -21.69 -0.58
CA SER A 165 4.39 -20.61 -0.21
C SER A 165 4.61 -20.56 1.31
N PRO A 166 5.20 -21.60 1.93
CA PRO A 166 5.36 -21.68 3.39
C PRO A 166 6.27 -20.57 3.96
N SER A 167 7.28 -20.12 3.22
CA SER A 167 8.14 -18.99 3.60
C SER A 167 7.34 -17.69 3.67
N THR A 168 6.55 -17.40 2.64
CA THR A 168 5.68 -16.22 2.57
C THR A 168 4.60 -16.28 3.65
N PHE A 169 3.99 -17.45 3.91
CA PHE A 169 3.07 -17.63 5.02
C PHE A 169 3.72 -17.27 6.37
N ASN A 170 4.94 -17.75 6.62
CA ASN A 170 5.65 -17.44 7.86
C ASN A 170 5.96 -15.94 7.98
N LEU A 171 6.29 -15.26 6.87
CA LEU A 171 6.50 -13.81 6.85
C LEU A 171 5.22 -13.08 7.32
N LEU A 172 4.07 -13.41 6.73
CA LEU A 172 2.78 -12.83 7.09
C LEU A 172 2.42 -13.12 8.55
N ALA A 173 2.52 -14.38 8.97
CA ALA A 173 2.20 -14.79 10.33
C ALA A 173 3.13 -14.16 11.38
N ASN A 174 4.39 -13.88 11.03
CA ASN A 174 5.32 -13.16 11.89
C ASN A 174 4.97 -11.68 11.99
N HIS A 175 4.60 -11.03 10.87
CA HIS A 175 4.16 -9.63 10.90
C HIS A 175 2.91 -9.46 11.78
N SER A 176 1.89 -10.29 11.61
CA SER A 176 0.66 -10.24 12.42
C SER A 176 0.95 -10.36 13.92
N ARG A 177 1.80 -11.32 14.32
CA ARG A 177 2.18 -11.52 15.74
C ARG A 177 2.91 -10.31 16.34
N LYS A 178 3.64 -9.54 15.55
CA LYS A 178 4.35 -8.35 16.03
C LYS A 178 3.40 -7.18 16.33
N LEU A 179 2.23 -7.13 15.70
CA LEU A 179 1.21 -6.11 15.95
C LEU A 179 0.35 -6.40 17.19
N GLU A 180 0.40 -7.63 17.73
CA GLU A 180 -0.36 -8.04 18.93
C GLU A 180 0.36 -7.71 20.26
N CYS A 181 1.63 -7.29 20.21
CA CYS A 181 2.48 -7.01 21.38
C CYS A 181 2.52 -5.52 21.70
#